data_AF-A0A9E5D638-F1
#
_entry.id   AF-A0A9E5D638-F1
#
_cell.length_a   1.000
_cell.length_b   1.000
_cell.length_c   1.000
_cell.angle_alpha   90.00
_cell.angle_beta   90.00
_cell.angle_gamma   90.00
#
_symmetry.space_group_name_H-M   'P 1'
#
loop_
_entity.id
_entity.type
_entity.pdbx_description
1 polymer ?
#
loop_
_entity_poly.entity_id
_entity_poly.type
_entity_poly.pdbx_seq_one_letter_code
_entity_poly.pdbx_strand_id
1 'polypeptide(L)'
;MFSGTDDLAVLALAVLIDLALGEPPKWAHPTVWMGRHINFVVRWAPKNGFMGLAAGLSIALTLPAIWGAEAYFLGFWLKEVNSAAYILVGAVLLKSTFSLRMLHREAALVRGHLDRGDMEQVRARMPSLVSRDPSNLSAEQATAATVESVSENINDSFLAPWLFFALFGLPGAFAYRMINTLDSMIGYRGVYEHLGKASARLDDLVNLIPARLAGLLLVAASGFLPGQRMTRAWSTMWRHHGRTQSPNAGWTMSGMAGALGVQLQKVDPNAGYTLGEPGRPIEPKDITRAVQSMYLVAFFGLAIALAIAYARGSIF
;
A
#
# COMPACT_ATOMS: atom_id res chain seq x y z
N MET A 1 -2.51 -6.04 28.18
CA MET A 1 -3.77 -6.01 27.39
C MET A 1 -3.59 -6.32 25.91
N PHE A 2 -2.39 -6.30 25.34
CA PHE A 2 -2.00 -7.23 24.28
C PHE A 2 -0.59 -7.65 24.66
N SER A 3 -0.37 -8.91 25.02
CA SER A 3 0.97 -9.39 25.37
C SER A 3 1.81 -9.30 24.10
N GLY A 4 3.00 -8.70 24.18
CA GLY A 4 3.87 -8.57 23.00
C GLY A 4 4.09 -9.90 22.28
N THR A 5 4.15 -11.01 23.02
CA THR A 5 4.31 -12.36 22.46
C THR A 5 3.18 -12.80 21.53
N ASP A 6 1.92 -12.49 21.86
CA ASP A 6 0.77 -12.93 21.05
C ASP A 6 0.71 -12.10 19.76
N ASP A 7 0.98 -10.79 19.84
CA ASP A 7 0.99 -9.90 18.67
C ASP A 7 2.12 -10.24 17.69
N LEU A 8 3.28 -10.64 18.22
CA LEU A 8 4.38 -11.15 17.40
C LEU A 8 3.96 -12.39 16.63
N ALA A 9 3.27 -13.33 17.30
CA ALA A 9 2.76 -14.55 16.67
C ALA A 9 1.67 -14.23 15.64
N VAL A 10 0.75 -13.29 15.94
CA VAL A 10 -0.26 -12.81 15.00
C VAL A 10 0.38 -12.22 13.74
N LEU A 11 1.36 -11.32 13.88
CA LEU A 11 2.02 -10.69 12.74
C LEU A 11 2.80 -11.71 11.90
N ALA A 12 3.59 -12.57 12.53
CA ALA A 12 4.34 -13.60 11.84
C ALA A 12 3.41 -14.58 11.10
N LEU A 13 2.35 -15.06 11.76
CA LEU A 13 1.39 -15.97 11.16
C LEU A 13 0.60 -15.30 10.02
N ALA A 14 0.19 -14.03 10.17
CA ALA A 14 -0.50 -13.30 9.12
C ALA A 14 0.35 -13.20 7.84
N VAL A 15 1.65 -12.91 7.97
CA VAL A 15 2.57 -12.87 6.82
C VAL A 15 2.73 -14.24 6.19
N LEU A 16 2.85 -15.30 7.00
CA LEU A 16 2.89 -16.67 6.47
C LEU A 16 1.61 -17.05 5.71
N ILE A 17 0.44 -16.66 6.23
CA ILE A 17 -0.85 -16.85 5.57
C ILE A 17 -0.88 -16.10 4.23
N ASP A 18 -0.43 -14.84 4.17
CA ASP A 18 -0.39 -14.08 2.91
C ASP A 18 0.50 -14.77 1.86
N LEU A 19 1.70 -15.20 2.26
CA LEU A 19 2.64 -15.89 1.37
C LEU A 19 2.10 -17.25 0.89
N ALA A 20 1.40 -18.00 1.76
CA ALA A 20 0.92 -19.36 1.47
C ALA A 20 -0.43 -19.39 0.75
N LEU A 21 -1.38 -18.55 1.15
CA LEU A 21 -2.78 -18.58 0.69
C LEU A 21 -3.17 -17.36 -0.16
N GLY A 22 -2.52 -16.22 0.03
CA GLY A 22 -2.90 -14.97 -0.62
C GLY A 22 -4.28 -14.49 -0.14
N GLU A 23 -5.10 -13.98 -1.07
CA GLU A 23 -6.30 -13.21 -0.73
C GLU A 23 -7.54 -14.07 -0.48
N PRO A 24 -8.33 -13.78 0.57
CA PRO A 24 -9.60 -14.46 0.78
C PRO A 24 -10.60 -14.11 -0.34
N PRO A 25 -11.62 -14.96 -0.58
CA PRO A 25 -12.66 -14.66 -1.55
C PRO A 25 -13.42 -13.39 -1.17
N LYS A 26 -13.93 -12.64 -2.17
CA LYS A 26 -14.57 -11.32 -1.99
C LYS A 26 -15.69 -11.29 -0.94
N TRP A 27 -16.39 -12.40 -0.72
CA TRP A 27 -17.46 -12.47 0.27
C TRP A 27 -16.95 -12.51 1.71
N ALA A 28 -15.71 -12.95 1.93
CA ALA A 28 -15.06 -13.11 3.24
C ALA A 28 -13.96 -12.05 3.51
N HIS A 29 -13.86 -11.00 2.69
CA HIS A 29 -12.75 -10.05 2.75
C HIS A 29 -13.18 -8.72 3.42
N PRO A 30 -12.67 -8.40 4.62
CA PRO A 30 -12.98 -7.16 5.34
C PRO A 30 -12.81 -5.88 4.52
N THR A 31 -11.74 -5.70 3.75
CA THR A 31 -11.59 -4.55 2.84
C THR A 31 -12.73 -4.42 1.83
N VAL A 32 -13.29 -5.52 1.32
CA VAL A 32 -14.47 -5.46 0.43
C VAL A 32 -15.70 -4.98 1.20
N TRP A 33 -15.85 -5.40 2.45
CA TRP A 33 -16.93 -4.95 3.32
C TRP A 33 -16.79 -3.46 3.68
N MET A 34 -15.56 -2.99 3.95
CA MET A 34 -15.23 -1.57 4.12
C MET A 34 -15.69 -0.77 2.90
N GLY A 35 -15.36 -1.21 1.69
CA GLY A 35 -15.82 -0.54 0.46
C GLY A 35 -17.34 -0.52 0.29
N ARG A 36 -18.05 -1.58 0.68
CA ARG A 36 -19.52 -1.59 0.70
C ARG A 36 -20.07 -0.60 1.74
N HIS A 37 -19.44 -0.50 2.91
CA HIS A 37 -19.82 0.44 3.96
C HIS A 37 -19.63 1.89 3.47
N ILE A 38 -18.50 2.20 2.81
CA ILE A 38 -18.26 3.51 2.19
C ILE A 38 -19.35 3.82 1.16
N ASN A 39 -19.61 2.91 0.22
CA ASN A 39 -20.62 3.11 -0.83
C ASN A 39 -22.02 3.36 -0.24
N PHE A 40 -22.38 2.63 0.82
CA PHE A 40 -23.64 2.81 1.51
C PHE A 40 -23.76 4.22 2.11
N VAL A 41 -22.75 4.68 2.84
CA VAL A 41 -22.76 6.00 3.49
C VAL A 41 -22.70 7.13 2.46
N VAL A 42 -21.80 7.03 1.48
CA VAL A 42 -21.58 8.03 0.44
C VAL A 42 -22.80 8.21 -0.47
N ARG A 43 -23.65 7.18 -0.62
CA ARG A 43 -24.90 7.27 -1.39
C ARG A 43 -25.84 8.35 -0.85
N TRP A 44 -25.83 8.60 0.45
CA TRP A 44 -26.72 9.55 1.12
C TRP A 44 -26.01 10.86 1.52
N ALA A 45 -24.69 10.93 1.35
CA ALA A 45 -23.89 12.07 1.75
C ALA A 45 -23.97 13.22 0.71
N PRO A 46 -24.10 14.49 1.15
CA PRO A 46 -23.89 15.64 0.28
C PRO A 46 -22.49 15.60 -0.33
N LYS A 47 -22.35 15.87 -1.63
CA LYS A 47 -21.05 15.76 -2.32
C LYS A 47 -20.31 17.09 -2.51
N ASN A 48 -21.03 18.21 -2.45
CA ASN A 48 -20.55 19.51 -2.88
C ASN A 48 -20.66 20.57 -1.78
N GLY A 49 -19.82 21.61 -1.89
CA GLY A 49 -19.84 22.78 -1.01
C GLY A 49 -19.48 22.44 0.44
N PHE A 50 -19.87 23.33 1.36
CA PHE A 50 -19.58 23.19 2.79
C PHE A 50 -20.17 21.90 3.39
N MET A 51 -21.41 21.55 3.03
CA MET A 51 -22.04 20.31 3.50
C MET A 51 -21.28 19.07 3.03
N GLY A 52 -20.73 19.08 1.81
CA GLY A 52 -19.87 18.01 1.33
C GLY A 52 -18.57 17.89 2.13
N LEU A 53 -17.92 19.01 2.44
CA LEU A 53 -16.72 19.02 3.29
C LEU A 53 -17.01 18.46 4.70
N ALA A 54 -18.10 18.90 5.32
CA ALA A 54 -18.50 18.45 6.67
C ALA A 54 -18.87 16.96 6.71
N ALA A 55 -19.62 16.47 5.72
CA ALA A 55 -19.93 15.05 5.58
C ALA A 55 -18.66 14.23 5.34
N GLY A 56 -17.77 14.71 4.47
CA GLY A 56 -16.47 14.09 4.18
C GLY A 56 -15.60 13.95 5.42
N LEU A 57 -15.46 15.02 6.20
CA LEU A 57 -14.73 15.00 7.47
C LEU A 57 -15.34 14.02 8.46
N SER A 58 -16.67 14.00 8.56
CA SER A 58 -17.39 13.08 9.44
C SER A 58 -17.13 11.62 9.05
N ILE A 59 -17.20 11.29 7.74
CA ILE A 59 -16.90 9.95 7.22
C ILE A 59 -15.43 9.56 7.50
N ALA A 60 -14.49 10.48 7.22
CA ALA A 60 -13.06 10.24 7.39
C ALA A 60 -12.65 9.98 8.85
N LEU A 61 -13.39 10.52 9.83
CA LEU A 61 -13.13 10.28 11.25
C LEU A 61 -13.92 9.08 11.80
N THR A 62 -15.20 8.96 11.46
CA THR A 62 -16.09 7.96 12.08
C THR A 62 -15.88 6.56 11.55
N LEU A 63 -15.69 6.35 10.25
CA LEU A 63 -15.56 4.99 9.73
C LEU A 63 -14.27 4.30 10.20
N PRO A 64 -13.08 4.94 10.16
CA PRO A 64 -11.88 4.33 10.75
C PRO A 64 -12.03 4.04 12.25
N ALA A 65 -12.71 4.91 12.99
CA ALA A 65 -12.98 4.70 14.41
C ALA A 65 -13.91 3.50 14.66
N ILE A 66 -14.97 3.33 13.86
CA ILE A 66 -15.89 2.18 13.96
C ILE A 66 -15.14 0.88 13.67
N TRP A 67 -14.45 0.78 12.53
CA TRP A 67 -13.72 -0.45 12.16
C TRP A 67 -12.56 -0.76 13.12
N GLY A 68 -11.88 0.28 13.63
CA GLY A 68 -10.90 0.13 14.69
C GLY A 68 -11.52 -0.39 15.98
N ALA A 69 -12.64 0.19 16.43
CA ALA A 69 -13.33 -0.24 17.65
C ALA A 69 -13.86 -1.68 17.54
N GLU A 70 -14.46 -2.06 16.41
CA GLU A 70 -14.89 -3.44 16.15
C GLU A 70 -13.73 -4.42 16.25
N ALA A 71 -12.59 -4.11 15.62
CA ALA A 71 -11.38 -4.93 15.69
C ALA A 71 -10.81 -5.00 17.13
N TYR A 72 -10.90 -3.91 17.89
CA TYR A 72 -10.52 -3.88 19.30
C TYR A 72 -11.39 -4.80 20.15
N PHE A 73 -12.72 -4.65 20.10
CA PHE A 73 -13.63 -5.46 20.92
C PHE A 73 -13.58 -6.94 20.53
N LEU A 74 -13.46 -7.24 19.24
CA LEU A 74 -13.28 -8.61 18.78
C LEU A 74 -11.95 -9.20 19.27
N GLY A 75 -10.85 -8.47 19.13
CA GLY A 75 -9.53 -8.89 19.63
C GLY A 75 -9.53 -9.11 21.14
N PHE A 76 -10.16 -8.20 21.89
CA PHE A 76 -10.33 -8.32 23.34
C PHE A 76 -11.11 -9.57 23.72
N TRP A 77 -12.28 -9.78 23.10
CA TRP A 77 -13.11 -10.96 23.35
C TRP A 77 -12.39 -12.27 23.01
N LEU A 78 -11.69 -12.34 21.87
CA LEU A 78 -10.91 -13.52 21.50
C LEU A 78 -9.82 -13.85 22.53
N LYS A 79 -9.17 -12.82 23.08
CA LYS A 79 -8.10 -12.99 24.07
C LYS A 79 -8.63 -13.44 25.42
N GLU A 80 -9.79 -12.92 25.85
CA GLU A 80 -10.49 -13.39 27.07
C GLU A 80 -10.92 -14.86 26.96
N VAL A 81 -11.33 -15.29 25.77
CA VAL A 81 -11.70 -16.69 25.54
C VAL A 81 -10.47 -17.60 25.54
N ASN A 82 -9.48 -17.31 24.69
CA ASN A 82 -8.26 -18.11 24.55
C ASN A 82 -7.17 -17.37 23.73
N SER A 83 -5.94 -17.27 24.25
CA SER A 83 -4.80 -16.71 23.49
C SER A 83 -4.58 -17.36 22.11
N ALA A 84 -4.76 -18.67 21.98
CA ALA A 84 -4.66 -19.35 20.68
C ALA A 84 -5.76 -18.91 19.71
N ALA A 85 -6.98 -18.66 20.19
CA ALA A 85 -8.06 -18.14 19.35
C ALA A 85 -7.74 -16.72 18.86
N TYR A 86 -7.21 -15.87 19.74
CA TYR A 86 -6.70 -14.55 19.38
C TYR A 86 -5.61 -14.64 18.31
N ILE A 87 -4.62 -15.53 18.47
CA ILE A 87 -3.51 -15.68 17.51
C ILE A 87 -4.04 -16.11 16.14
N LEU A 88 -4.86 -17.17 16.07
CA LEU A 88 -5.34 -17.73 14.82
C LEU A 88 -6.30 -16.78 14.09
N VAL A 89 -7.32 -16.28 14.78
CA VAL A 89 -8.33 -15.40 14.18
C VAL A 89 -7.74 -14.01 13.93
N GLY A 90 -6.94 -13.49 14.87
CA GLY A 90 -6.23 -12.22 14.72
C GLY A 90 -5.27 -12.22 13.53
N ALA A 91 -4.57 -13.34 13.27
CA ALA A 91 -3.71 -13.45 12.09
C ALA A 91 -4.51 -13.38 10.78
N VAL A 92 -5.66 -14.04 10.70
CA VAL A 92 -6.54 -13.97 9.52
C VAL A 92 -7.10 -12.55 9.34
N LEU A 93 -7.52 -11.90 10.43
CA LEU A 93 -8.00 -10.53 10.41
C LEU A 93 -6.91 -9.55 9.96
N LEU A 94 -5.72 -9.62 10.56
CA LEU A 94 -4.58 -8.79 10.18
C LEU A 94 -4.16 -9.05 8.73
N LYS A 95 -4.12 -10.31 8.29
CA LYS A 95 -3.83 -10.67 6.90
C LYS A 95 -4.77 -9.96 5.91
N SER A 96 -6.01 -9.70 6.29
CA SER A 96 -6.96 -9.01 5.42
C SER A 96 -6.67 -7.51 5.24
N THR A 97 -5.77 -6.92 6.02
CA THR A 97 -5.44 -5.49 5.94
C THR A 97 -4.22 -5.22 5.05
N PHE A 98 -3.54 -6.25 4.54
CA PHE A 98 -2.36 -6.12 3.68
C PHE A 98 -2.35 -7.20 2.58
N SER A 99 -1.56 -7.00 1.52
CA SER A 99 -1.65 -7.79 0.29
C SER A 99 -0.31 -7.90 -0.46
N LEU A 100 0.72 -8.43 0.19
CA LEU A 100 2.07 -8.51 -0.39
C LEU A 100 2.13 -9.52 -1.54
N ARG A 101 1.55 -10.71 -1.38
CA ARG A 101 1.49 -11.71 -2.46
C ARG A 101 0.62 -11.27 -3.62
N MET A 102 -0.48 -10.55 -3.36
CA MET A 102 -1.33 -10.01 -4.43
C MET A 102 -0.52 -9.05 -5.31
N LEU A 103 0.23 -8.14 -4.69
CA LEU A 103 1.06 -7.16 -5.41
C LEU A 103 2.10 -7.83 -6.32
N HIS A 104 2.79 -8.88 -5.83
CA HIS A 104 3.66 -9.69 -6.68
C HIS A 104 2.88 -10.33 -7.83
N ARG A 105 1.75 -10.99 -7.55
CA ARG A 105 0.99 -11.73 -8.56
C ARG A 105 0.58 -10.83 -9.71
N GLU A 106 0.02 -9.65 -9.45
CA GLU A 106 -0.41 -8.74 -10.52
C GLU A 106 0.77 -8.25 -11.36
N ALA A 107 1.91 -7.93 -10.73
CA ALA A 107 3.13 -7.56 -11.45
C ALA A 107 3.68 -8.72 -12.30
N ALA A 108 3.69 -9.94 -11.77
CA ALA A 108 4.17 -11.13 -12.46
C ALA A 108 3.28 -11.51 -13.65
N LEU A 109 1.96 -11.31 -13.56
CA LEU A 109 1.05 -11.52 -14.69
C LEU A 109 1.37 -10.57 -15.84
N VAL A 110 1.53 -9.28 -15.57
CA VAL A 110 1.91 -8.30 -16.61
C VAL A 110 3.26 -8.65 -17.23
N ARG A 111 4.26 -8.97 -16.40
CA ARG A 111 5.57 -9.43 -16.87
C ARG A 111 5.44 -10.65 -17.79
N GLY A 112 4.66 -11.65 -17.41
CA GLY A 112 4.48 -12.87 -18.19
C GLY A 112 3.86 -12.61 -19.58
N HIS A 113 2.94 -11.63 -19.69
CA HIS A 113 2.39 -11.21 -20.99
C HIS A 113 3.42 -10.41 -21.80
N LEU A 114 4.19 -9.52 -21.17
CA LEU A 114 5.27 -8.77 -21.82
C LEU A 114 6.36 -9.70 -22.39
N ASP A 115 6.77 -10.72 -21.62
CA ASP A 115 7.79 -11.71 -22.06
C ASP A 115 7.32 -12.52 -23.28
N ARG A 116 6.00 -12.63 -23.50
CA ARG A 116 5.39 -13.32 -24.66
C ARG A 116 5.07 -12.38 -25.82
N GLY A 117 5.26 -11.06 -25.66
CA GLY A 117 4.84 -10.05 -26.64
C GLY A 117 3.32 -9.88 -26.77
N ASP A 118 2.54 -10.38 -25.80
CA ASP A 118 1.07 -10.38 -25.82
C ASP A 118 0.52 -9.03 -25.32
N MET A 119 0.64 -8.02 -26.17
CA MET A 119 0.27 -6.65 -25.82
C MET A 119 -1.24 -6.47 -25.60
N GLU A 120 -2.08 -7.31 -26.20
CA GLU A 120 -3.52 -7.29 -25.95
C GLU A 120 -3.80 -7.61 -24.47
N GLN A 121 -3.24 -8.69 -23.96
CA GLN A 121 -3.40 -9.08 -22.57
C GLN A 121 -2.70 -8.12 -21.60
N VAL A 122 -1.56 -7.54 -21.98
CA VAL A 122 -0.95 -6.45 -21.20
C VAL A 122 -1.93 -5.31 -21.04
N ARG A 123 -2.48 -4.78 -22.14
CA ARG A 123 -3.39 -3.63 -22.13
C ARG A 123 -4.69 -3.92 -21.39
N ALA A 124 -5.21 -5.15 -21.47
CA ALA A 124 -6.39 -5.58 -20.71
C ALA A 124 -6.18 -5.55 -19.18
N ARG A 125 -4.94 -5.71 -18.71
CA ARG A 125 -4.59 -5.68 -17.28
C ARG A 125 -4.29 -4.28 -16.76
N MET A 126 -3.83 -3.38 -17.62
CA MET A 126 -3.41 -2.02 -17.24
C MET A 126 -4.45 -1.17 -16.51
N PRO A 127 -5.78 -1.26 -16.73
CA PRO A 127 -6.75 -0.47 -15.97
C PRO A 127 -6.70 -0.68 -14.45
N SER A 128 -6.13 -1.80 -13.99
CA SER A 128 -5.91 -2.06 -12.56
C SER A 128 -4.68 -1.36 -11.97
N LEU A 129 -3.76 -0.86 -12.82
CA LEU A 129 -2.49 -0.25 -12.43
C LEU A 129 -2.36 1.22 -12.84
N VAL A 130 -3.05 1.64 -13.91
CA VAL A 130 -2.98 3.02 -14.42
C VAL A 130 -4.36 3.63 -14.56
N SER A 131 -4.42 4.95 -14.34
CA SER A 131 -5.64 5.75 -14.52
C SER A 131 -5.86 6.24 -15.96
N ARG A 132 -4.90 6.02 -16.87
CA ARG A 132 -4.96 6.46 -18.28
C ARG A 132 -5.46 5.35 -19.19
N ASP A 133 -5.99 5.72 -20.36
CA ASP A 133 -6.39 4.75 -21.39
C ASP A 133 -5.19 3.86 -21.79
N PRO A 134 -5.28 2.53 -21.60
CA PRO A 134 -4.19 1.62 -21.92
C PRO A 134 -4.14 1.21 -23.40
N SER A 135 -5.14 1.58 -24.21
CA SER A 135 -5.31 1.10 -25.60
C SER A 135 -4.05 1.24 -26.48
N ASN A 136 -3.27 2.29 -26.25
CA ASN A 136 -2.07 2.63 -27.03
C ASN A 136 -0.75 2.47 -26.25
N LEU A 137 -0.75 1.77 -25.11
CA LEU A 137 0.48 1.58 -24.34
C LEU A 137 1.49 0.72 -25.10
N SER A 138 2.75 1.18 -25.10
CA SER A 138 3.91 0.38 -25.51
C SER A 138 4.33 -0.59 -24.40
N ALA A 139 5.20 -1.56 -24.74
CA ALA A 139 5.75 -2.49 -23.77
C ALA A 139 6.56 -1.78 -22.67
N GLU A 140 7.33 -0.75 -23.04
CA GLU A 140 8.11 0.08 -22.13
C GLU A 140 7.19 0.89 -21.19
N GLN A 141 6.12 1.47 -21.73
CA GLN A 141 5.16 2.25 -20.93
C GLN A 141 4.39 1.37 -19.95
N ALA A 142 4.01 0.15 -20.36
CA ALA A 142 3.38 -0.83 -19.48
C ALA A 142 4.36 -1.35 -18.41
N THR A 143 5.63 -1.54 -18.79
CA THR A 143 6.69 -1.91 -17.85
C THR A 143 6.89 -0.80 -16.81
N ALA A 144 7.00 0.45 -17.24
CA ALA A 144 7.16 1.61 -16.35
C ALA A 144 5.98 1.75 -15.40
N ALA A 145 4.75 1.68 -15.92
CA ALA A 145 3.54 1.72 -15.11
C ALA A 145 3.49 0.59 -14.05
N THR A 146 3.94 -0.61 -14.42
CA THR A 146 3.97 -1.75 -13.47
C THR A 146 5.03 -1.53 -12.39
N VAL A 147 6.22 -1.04 -12.74
CA VAL A 147 7.28 -0.70 -11.78
C VAL A 147 6.84 0.43 -10.86
N GLU A 148 6.21 1.47 -11.40
CA GLU A 148 5.61 2.59 -10.65
C GLU A 148 4.60 2.04 -9.64
N SER A 149 3.62 1.26 -10.10
CA SER A 149 2.59 0.68 -9.24
C SER A 149 3.17 -0.21 -8.14
N VAL A 150 4.13 -1.10 -8.45
CA VAL A 150 4.81 -1.93 -7.43
C VAL A 150 5.50 -1.05 -6.39
N SER A 151 6.24 -0.03 -6.83
CA SER A 151 7.00 0.83 -5.92
C SER A 151 6.10 1.71 -5.04
N GLU A 152 5.06 2.31 -5.60
CA GLU A 152 4.08 3.11 -4.87
C GLU A 152 3.37 2.27 -3.80
N ASN A 153 2.93 1.07 -4.17
CA ASN A 153 2.14 0.20 -3.30
C ASN A 153 2.93 -0.50 -2.19
N ILE A 154 4.27 -0.42 -2.16
CA ILE A 154 5.09 -0.96 -1.04
C ILE A 154 4.59 -0.43 0.31
N ASN A 155 4.27 0.86 0.37
CA ASN A 155 3.82 1.49 1.60
C ASN A 155 2.44 0.98 2.02
N ASP A 156 1.45 1.16 1.14
CA ASP A 156 0.04 0.97 1.49
C ASP A 156 -0.37 -0.50 1.49
N SER A 157 0.27 -1.33 0.65
CA SER A 157 -0.07 -2.75 0.55
C SER A 157 0.43 -3.57 1.73
N PHE A 158 1.50 -3.18 2.42
CA PHE A 158 1.98 -3.97 3.57
C PHE A 158 2.73 -3.20 4.65
N LEU A 159 3.60 -2.23 4.31
CA LEU A 159 4.46 -1.63 5.32
C LEU A 159 3.66 -0.83 6.36
N ALA A 160 2.80 0.08 5.90
CA ALA A 160 1.98 0.88 6.79
C ALA A 160 0.98 0.03 7.61
N PRO A 161 0.23 -0.93 7.03
CA PRO A 161 -0.58 -1.86 7.82
C PRO A 161 0.20 -2.56 8.94
N TRP A 162 1.42 -3.04 8.67
CA TRP A 162 2.26 -3.70 9.68
C TRP A 162 2.73 -2.75 10.77
N LEU A 163 3.10 -1.51 10.43
CA LEU A 163 3.51 -0.49 11.40
C LEU A 163 2.34 -0.07 12.30
N PHE A 164 1.15 0.14 11.72
CA PHE A 164 -0.05 0.46 12.49
C PHE A 164 -0.48 -0.71 13.39
N PHE A 165 -0.32 -1.96 12.93
CA PHE A 165 -0.47 -3.12 13.80
C PHE A 165 0.57 -3.16 14.92
N ALA A 166 1.84 -2.93 14.62
CA ALA A 166 2.91 -2.95 15.61
C ALA A 166 2.74 -1.86 16.68
N LEU A 167 2.21 -0.69 16.31
CA LEU A 167 1.95 0.41 17.24
C LEU A 167 0.66 0.24 18.03
N PHE A 168 -0.46 -0.10 17.37
CA PHE A 168 -1.79 -0.05 18.00
C PHE A 168 -2.55 -1.39 17.98
N GLY A 169 -2.01 -2.43 17.34
CA GLY A 169 -2.59 -3.77 17.27
C GLY A 169 -3.60 -3.89 16.13
N LEU A 170 -4.47 -4.89 16.21
CA LEU A 170 -5.58 -5.05 15.27
C LEU A 170 -6.39 -3.76 15.03
N PRO A 171 -6.77 -2.95 16.05
CA PRO A 171 -7.51 -1.72 15.79
C PRO A 171 -6.73 -0.72 14.92
N GLY A 172 -5.42 -0.62 15.10
CA GLY A 172 -4.56 0.23 14.25
C GLY A 172 -4.57 -0.20 12.80
N ALA A 173 -4.38 -1.50 12.55
CA ALA A 173 -4.35 -2.05 11.21
C ALA A 173 -5.67 -1.83 10.46
N PHE A 174 -6.80 -2.03 11.15
CA PHE A 174 -8.13 -1.84 10.57
C PHE A 174 -8.48 -0.37 10.37
N ALA A 175 -8.14 0.51 11.31
CA ALA A 175 -8.32 1.95 11.15
C ALA A 175 -7.50 2.47 9.95
N TYR A 176 -6.22 2.09 9.86
CA TYR A 176 -5.37 2.44 8.72
C TYR A 176 -5.97 1.93 7.40
N ARG A 177 -6.36 0.65 7.34
CA ARG A 177 -6.92 0.08 6.11
C ARG A 177 -8.20 0.78 5.68
N MET A 178 -9.03 1.20 6.63
CA MET A 178 -10.24 1.97 6.36
C MET A 178 -9.91 3.36 5.80
N ILE A 179 -8.91 4.06 6.35
CA ILE A 179 -8.42 5.35 5.84
C ILE A 179 -7.93 5.21 4.40
N ASN A 180 -7.07 4.21 4.14
CA ASN A 180 -6.55 3.94 2.81
C ASN A 180 -7.64 3.56 1.80
N THR A 181 -8.63 2.77 2.24
CA THR A 181 -9.79 2.42 1.40
C THR A 181 -10.63 3.65 1.08
N LEU A 182 -10.82 4.57 2.03
CA LEU A 182 -11.53 5.84 1.79
C LEU A 182 -10.83 6.69 0.74
N ASP A 183 -9.51 6.86 0.82
CA ASP A 183 -8.77 7.61 -0.20
C ASP A 183 -8.90 6.97 -1.59
N SER A 184 -8.68 5.66 -1.68
CA SER A 184 -8.78 4.92 -2.95
C SER A 184 -10.17 4.89 -3.58
N MET A 185 -11.24 5.22 -2.84
CA MET A 185 -12.61 5.19 -3.35
C MET A 185 -13.21 6.57 -3.56
N ILE A 186 -12.92 7.52 -2.68
CA ILE A 186 -13.53 8.86 -2.71
C ILE A 186 -12.51 10.00 -2.64
N GLY A 187 -11.21 9.73 -2.50
CA GLY A 187 -10.16 10.77 -2.42
C GLY A 187 -9.84 11.47 -3.74
N TYR A 188 -10.40 11.02 -4.86
CA TYR A 188 -10.15 11.60 -6.18
C TYR A 188 -10.85 12.95 -6.39
N ARG A 189 -10.19 13.81 -7.18
CA ARG A 189 -10.77 15.06 -7.67
C ARG A 189 -11.96 14.81 -8.61
N GLY A 190 -12.87 15.78 -8.69
CA GLY A 190 -14.05 15.70 -9.54
C GLY A 190 -15.34 15.49 -8.75
N VAL A 191 -16.00 14.34 -8.91
CA VAL A 191 -17.32 14.05 -8.28
C VAL A 191 -17.26 14.13 -6.75
N TYR A 192 -16.11 13.84 -6.16
CA TYR A 192 -15.89 13.84 -4.71
C TYR A 192 -14.97 14.98 -4.25
N GLU A 193 -14.81 16.07 -5.03
CA GLU A 193 -13.87 17.16 -4.73
C GLU A 193 -14.02 17.74 -3.30
N HIS A 194 -15.24 17.86 -2.79
CA HIS A 194 -15.48 18.34 -1.42
C HIS A 194 -15.57 17.17 -0.43
N LEU A 195 -16.38 16.15 -0.72
CA LEU A 195 -16.59 15.00 0.16
C LEU A 195 -15.30 14.19 0.43
N GLY A 196 -14.50 13.96 -0.60
CA GLY A 196 -13.28 13.18 -0.56
C GLY A 196 -12.09 13.86 0.10
N LYS A 197 -12.12 15.18 0.20
CA LYS A 197 -10.96 16.00 0.56
C LYS A 197 -10.37 15.64 1.92
N ALA A 198 -11.21 15.38 2.91
CA ALA A 198 -10.75 14.99 4.24
C ALA A 198 -10.09 13.60 4.24
N SER A 199 -10.65 12.65 3.46
CA SER A 199 -10.10 11.29 3.33
C SER A 199 -8.71 11.30 2.70
N ALA A 200 -8.53 12.04 1.60
CA ALA A 200 -7.23 12.16 0.94
C ALA A 200 -6.18 12.83 1.84
N ARG A 201 -6.56 13.88 2.58
CA ARG A 201 -5.65 14.55 3.52
C ARG A 201 -5.29 13.69 4.72
N LEU A 202 -6.24 12.89 5.22
CA LEU A 202 -5.99 11.98 6.33
C LEU A 202 -5.08 10.83 5.90
N ASP A 203 -5.29 10.25 4.72
CA ASP A 203 -4.40 9.23 4.16
C ASP A 203 -2.97 9.80 3.97
N ASP A 204 -2.85 10.98 3.35
CA ASP A 204 -1.57 11.65 3.20
C ASP A 204 -0.86 11.87 4.54
N LEU A 205 -1.60 12.23 5.59
CA LEU A 205 -1.07 12.47 6.94
C LEU A 205 -0.55 11.18 7.59
N VAL A 206 -1.36 10.10 7.60
CA VAL A 206 -0.99 8.84 8.26
C VAL A 206 0.15 8.13 7.54
N ASN A 207 0.32 8.39 6.24
CA ASN A 207 1.39 7.83 5.42
C ASN A 207 2.68 8.68 5.40
N LEU A 208 2.75 9.84 6.09
CA LEU A 208 3.97 10.66 6.12
C LEU A 208 5.20 9.90 6.62
N ILE A 209 5.08 9.20 7.75
CA ILE A 209 6.19 8.44 8.33
C ILE A 209 6.39 7.12 7.59
N PRO A 210 5.36 6.28 7.38
CA PRO A 210 5.50 5.02 6.66
C PRO A 210 6.12 5.15 5.26
N ALA A 211 5.71 6.14 4.45
CA ALA A 211 6.22 6.28 3.09
C ALA A 211 7.69 6.70 3.04
N ARG A 212 8.14 7.53 3.99
CA ARG A 212 9.58 7.89 4.13
C ARG A 212 10.39 6.68 4.55
N LEU A 213 9.89 5.92 5.52
CA LEU A 213 10.54 4.67 5.92
C LEU A 213 10.60 3.69 4.74
N ALA A 214 9.51 3.53 3.98
CA ALA A 214 9.47 2.69 2.78
C ALA A 214 10.55 3.10 1.76
N GLY A 215 10.69 4.39 1.48
CA GLY A 215 11.74 4.92 0.61
C GLY A 215 13.15 4.61 1.13
N LEU A 216 13.41 4.83 2.42
CA LEU A 216 14.70 4.52 3.06
C LEU A 216 15.02 3.01 3.00
N LEU A 217 14.05 2.16 3.31
CA LEU A 217 14.20 0.71 3.22
C LEU A 217 14.46 0.26 1.79
N LEU A 218 13.83 0.91 0.80
CA LEU A 218 14.06 0.62 -0.61
C LEU A 218 15.48 1.01 -1.03
N VAL A 219 15.97 2.17 -0.59
CA VAL A 219 17.37 2.57 -0.80
C VAL A 219 18.31 1.52 -0.19
N ALA A 220 18.09 1.10 1.05
CA ALA A 220 18.90 0.06 1.70
C ALA A 220 18.84 -1.27 0.93
N ALA A 221 17.64 -1.70 0.53
CA ALA A 221 17.41 -2.93 -0.23
C ALA A 221 18.20 -2.94 -1.56
N SER A 222 18.26 -1.80 -2.25
CA SER A 222 19.00 -1.69 -3.51
C SER A 222 20.53 -1.88 -3.38
N GLY A 223 21.07 -1.82 -2.16
CA GLY A 223 22.47 -2.15 -1.88
C GLY A 223 22.79 -3.65 -1.88
N PHE A 224 21.78 -4.51 -1.70
CA PHE A 224 21.94 -5.96 -1.65
C PHE A 224 21.49 -6.68 -2.93
N LEU A 225 20.83 -5.96 -3.85
CA LEU A 225 20.23 -6.56 -5.04
C LEU A 225 21.10 -6.37 -6.29
N PRO A 226 21.34 -7.43 -7.08
CA PRO A 226 22.20 -7.37 -8.24
C PRO A 226 21.62 -6.44 -9.32
N GLY A 227 22.50 -5.64 -9.93
CA GLY A 227 22.10 -4.70 -10.98
C GLY A 227 21.37 -3.45 -10.47
N GLN A 228 21.32 -3.23 -9.16
CA GLN A 228 20.81 -2.00 -8.54
C GLN A 228 21.94 -1.18 -7.91
N ARG A 229 21.71 0.12 -7.66
CA ARG A 229 22.71 1.02 -7.07
C ARG A 229 22.12 1.89 -5.95
N MET A 230 22.53 1.61 -4.71
CA MET A 230 22.11 2.36 -3.51
C MET A 230 22.41 3.87 -3.58
N THR A 231 23.58 4.27 -4.06
CA THR A 231 23.94 5.69 -4.18
C THR A 231 23.03 6.45 -5.15
N ARG A 232 22.64 5.80 -6.25
CA ARG A 232 21.70 6.35 -7.23
C ARG A 232 20.28 6.36 -6.68
N ALA A 233 19.85 5.29 -6.01
CA ALA A 233 18.55 5.22 -5.33
C ALA A 233 18.37 6.37 -4.34
N TRP A 234 19.35 6.58 -3.45
CA TRP A 234 19.36 7.69 -2.49
C TRP A 234 19.29 9.06 -3.18
N SER A 235 20.20 9.29 -4.13
CA SER A 235 20.33 10.58 -4.82
C SER A 235 19.07 10.94 -5.61
N THR A 236 18.46 9.97 -6.30
CA THR A 236 17.21 10.19 -7.04
C THR A 236 16.03 10.36 -6.10
N MET A 237 15.91 9.53 -5.06
CA MET A 237 14.86 9.68 -4.05
C MET A 237 14.86 11.08 -3.46
N TRP A 238 16.00 11.54 -2.95
CA TRP A 238 16.11 12.85 -2.30
C TRP A 238 15.80 14.02 -3.26
N ARG A 239 16.21 13.92 -4.52
CA ARG A 239 15.99 15.01 -5.49
C ARG A 239 14.59 15.02 -6.08
N HIS A 240 13.96 13.85 -6.26
CA HIS A 240 12.75 13.71 -7.08
C HIS A 240 11.49 13.35 -6.28
N HIS A 241 11.59 13.00 -4.97
CA HIS A 241 10.42 12.57 -4.18
C HIS A 241 9.27 13.59 -4.15
N GLY A 242 9.57 14.89 -4.28
CA GLY A 242 8.57 15.96 -4.25
C GLY A 242 7.86 16.23 -5.58
N ARG A 243 8.12 15.45 -6.63
CA ARG A 243 7.57 15.69 -7.98
C ARG A 243 6.19 15.06 -8.21
N THR A 244 5.73 14.20 -7.31
CA THR A 244 4.41 13.56 -7.39
C THR A 244 3.34 14.43 -6.74
N GLN A 245 2.07 14.22 -7.10
CA GLN A 245 0.95 14.95 -6.46
C GLN A 245 0.80 14.60 -4.98
N SER A 246 0.91 13.32 -4.62
CA SER A 246 0.95 12.90 -3.22
C SER A 246 2.34 13.22 -2.64
N PRO A 247 2.42 13.75 -1.40
CA PRO A 247 3.67 13.94 -0.67
C PRO A 247 4.37 12.63 -0.29
N ASN A 248 3.71 11.48 -0.47
CA ASN A 248 4.17 10.17 0.00
C ASN A 248 4.66 9.28 -1.14
N ALA A 249 3.91 9.20 -2.25
CA ALA A 249 4.18 8.25 -3.32
C ALA A 249 5.58 8.41 -3.96
N GLY A 250 6.07 9.65 -4.07
CA GLY A 250 7.34 9.94 -4.71
C GLY A 250 8.57 9.37 -4.00
N TRP A 251 8.49 9.04 -2.70
CA TRP A 251 9.63 8.48 -1.95
C TRP A 251 10.04 7.11 -2.48
N THR A 252 9.10 6.17 -2.60
CA THR A 252 9.39 4.82 -3.08
C THR A 252 9.58 4.80 -4.60
N MET A 253 8.76 5.53 -5.35
CA MET A 253 8.89 5.59 -6.82
C MET A 253 10.24 6.16 -7.28
N SER A 254 10.67 7.28 -6.68
CA SER A 254 11.97 7.89 -7.03
C SER A 254 13.14 7.03 -6.59
N GLY A 255 13.03 6.41 -5.41
CA GLY A 255 14.02 5.42 -4.95
C GLY A 255 14.15 4.25 -5.91
N MET A 256 13.03 3.70 -6.40
CA MET A 256 13.00 2.60 -7.37
C MET A 256 13.62 3.00 -8.71
N ALA A 257 13.21 4.14 -9.27
CA ALA A 257 13.76 4.66 -10.53
C ALA A 257 15.29 4.83 -10.42
N GLY A 258 15.77 5.40 -9.32
CA GLY A 258 17.18 5.55 -9.01
C GLY A 258 17.89 4.20 -8.84
N ALA A 259 17.31 3.25 -8.11
CA ALA A 259 17.90 1.94 -7.89
C ALA A 259 18.11 1.19 -9.21
N LEU A 260 17.11 1.22 -10.10
CA LEU A 260 17.12 0.53 -11.40
C LEU A 260 17.91 1.28 -12.47
N GLY A 261 18.14 2.59 -12.31
CA GLY A 261 18.81 3.43 -13.30
C GLY A 261 17.94 3.77 -14.50
N VAL A 262 16.62 3.85 -14.31
CA VAL A 262 15.64 4.13 -15.35
C VAL A 262 14.90 5.42 -15.04
N GLN A 263 14.19 5.94 -16.04
CA GLN A 263 13.27 7.06 -15.88
C GLN A 263 11.83 6.54 -15.86
N LEU A 264 11.07 6.96 -14.86
CA LEU A 264 9.63 6.70 -14.72
C LEU A 264 8.89 8.00 -14.99
N GLN A 265 7.94 7.98 -15.94
CA GLN A 265 7.29 9.20 -16.42
C GLN A 265 5.79 8.98 -16.60
N LYS A 266 5.03 9.86 -15.95
CA LYS A 266 3.60 10.03 -16.17
C LYS A 266 3.38 11.30 -16.99
N VAL A 267 2.87 11.13 -18.21
CA VAL A 267 2.47 12.24 -19.08
C VAL A 267 1.01 12.57 -18.79
N ASP A 268 0.79 13.58 -17.95
CA ASP A 268 -0.54 14.09 -17.59
C ASP A 268 -0.46 15.61 -17.39
N PRO A 269 -1.35 16.42 -18.00
CA PRO A 269 -1.30 17.88 -17.88
C PRO A 269 -1.46 18.42 -16.45
N ASN A 270 -2.15 17.68 -15.58
CA ASN A 270 -2.48 18.10 -14.22
C ASN A 270 -1.69 17.32 -13.14
N ALA A 271 -1.25 16.11 -13.47
CA ALA A 271 -0.65 15.15 -12.53
C ALA A 271 0.66 14.54 -13.04
N GLY A 272 1.26 15.11 -14.09
CA GLY A 272 2.46 14.57 -14.72
C GLY A 272 3.69 14.71 -13.84
N TYR A 273 4.61 13.76 -13.99
CA TYR A 273 5.90 13.75 -13.30
C TYR A 273 6.96 13.01 -14.09
N THR A 274 8.22 13.29 -13.76
CA THR A 274 9.39 12.54 -14.23
C THR A 274 10.31 12.23 -13.05
N LEU A 275 10.52 10.96 -12.76
CA LEU A 275 11.33 10.43 -11.68
C LEU A 275 12.50 9.62 -12.25
N GLY A 276 13.67 9.67 -11.61
CA GLY A 276 14.89 9.09 -12.19
C GLY A 276 15.51 9.86 -13.36
N GLU A 277 16.66 9.36 -13.79
CA GLU A 277 17.43 9.83 -14.95
C GLU A 277 17.43 8.70 -16.01
N PRO A 278 17.47 9.01 -17.32
CA PRO A 278 17.42 8.01 -18.39
C PRO A 278 18.77 7.31 -18.57
N GLY A 279 19.28 6.66 -17.52
CA GLY A 279 20.57 5.98 -17.52
C GLY A 279 20.62 4.73 -18.40
N ARG A 280 19.45 4.11 -18.65
CA ARG A 280 19.21 3.05 -19.64
C ARG A 280 17.71 2.94 -19.93
N PRO A 281 17.29 2.33 -21.05
CA PRO A 281 15.89 1.99 -21.27
C PRO A 281 15.36 1.02 -20.22
N ILE A 282 14.06 1.14 -19.93
CA ILE A 282 13.34 0.19 -19.08
C ILE A 282 13.04 -1.08 -19.87
N GLU A 283 13.12 -2.24 -19.20
CA GLU A 283 12.88 -3.55 -19.81
C GLU A 283 11.95 -4.38 -18.91
N PRO A 284 11.15 -5.33 -19.45
CA PRO A 284 10.24 -6.15 -18.64
C PRO A 284 10.87 -6.81 -17.41
N LYS A 285 12.17 -7.12 -17.47
CA LYS A 285 12.96 -7.66 -16.34
C LYS A 285 12.98 -6.71 -15.13
N ASP A 286 12.79 -5.40 -15.33
CA ASP A 286 12.69 -4.41 -14.26
C ASP A 286 11.49 -4.62 -13.34
N ILE A 287 10.40 -5.20 -13.84
CA ILE A 287 9.26 -5.60 -12.99
C ILE A 287 9.75 -6.62 -11.94
N THR A 288 10.59 -7.57 -12.36
CA THR A 288 11.19 -8.55 -11.45
C THR A 288 12.09 -7.89 -10.43
N ARG A 289 12.93 -6.95 -10.88
CA ARG A 289 13.85 -6.23 -9.99
C ARG A 289 13.07 -5.39 -8.97
N ALA A 290 11.97 -4.79 -9.38
CA ALA A 290 11.07 -4.05 -8.48
C ALA A 290 10.40 -4.96 -7.45
N VAL A 291 9.92 -6.14 -7.87
CA VAL A 291 9.37 -7.16 -6.96
C VAL A 291 10.45 -7.67 -5.98
N GLN A 292 11.69 -7.87 -6.42
CA GLN A 292 12.80 -8.24 -5.53
C GLN A 292 13.04 -7.16 -4.47
N SER A 293 13.06 -5.88 -4.86
CA SER A 293 13.16 -4.76 -3.91
C SER A 293 11.97 -4.74 -2.94
N MET A 294 10.74 -4.96 -3.43
CA MET A 294 9.54 -5.06 -2.60
C MET A 294 9.67 -6.16 -1.54
N TYR A 295 10.15 -7.36 -1.88
CA TYR A 295 10.35 -8.45 -0.92
C TYR A 295 11.44 -8.14 0.12
N LEU A 296 12.53 -7.48 -0.28
CA LEU A 296 13.59 -7.11 0.65
C LEU A 296 13.16 -5.96 1.58
N VAL A 297 12.38 -5.01 1.07
CA VAL A 297 11.70 -3.99 1.89
C VAL A 297 10.73 -4.64 2.86
N ALA A 298 9.95 -5.63 2.43
CA ALA A 298 9.06 -6.39 3.30
C ALA A 298 9.83 -7.13 4.39
N PHE A 299 10.96 -7.74 4.08
CA PHE A 299 11.81 -8.38 5.09
C PHE A 299 12.29 -7.38 6.16
N PHE A 300 12.84 -6.23 5.76
CA PHE A 300 13.26 -5.20 6.72
C PHE A 300 12.08 -4.59 7.48
N GLY A 301 10.98 -4.31 6.79
CA GLY A 301 9.77 -3.75 7.37
C GLY A 301 9.13 -4.68 8.40
N LEU A 302 9.11 -5.98 8.13
CA LEU A 302 8.63 -6.99 9.08
C LEU A 302 9.54 -7.06 10.31
N ALA A 303 10.86 -7.03 10.15
CA ALA A 303 11.79 -7.01 11.27
C ALA A 303 11.57 -5.77 12.17
N ILE A 304 11.36 -4.59 11.57
CA ILE A 304 11.03 -3.35 12.29
C ILE A 304 9.69 -3.48 12.99
N ALA A 305 8.65 -3.96 12.31
CA ALA A 305 7.32 -4.11 12.88
C ALA A 305 7.31 -5.10 14.06
N LEU A 306 8.03 -6.22 13.95
CA LEU A 306 8.22 -7.17 15.06
C LEU A 306 8.97 -6.50 16.23
N ALA A 307 10.04 -5.74 15.96
CA ALA A 307 10.77 -5.03 17.01
C ALA A 307 9.89 -4.00 17.74
N ILE A 308 9.07 -3.24 17.00
CA ILE A 308 8.12 -2.28 17.58
C ILE A 308 7.05 -3.01 18.40
N ALA A 309 6.48 -4.10 17.88
CA ALA A 309 5.48 -4.89 18.60
C ALA A 309 6.05 -5.49 19.89
N TYR A 310 7.29 -5.99 19.86
CA TYR A 310 8.00 -6.46 21.05
C TYR A 310 8.21 -5.33 22.06
N ALA A 311 8.73 -4.18 21.63
CA ALA A 311 8.95 -3.02 22.50
C ALA A 311 7.64 -2.55 23.14
N ARG A 312 6.55 -2.46 22.37
CA ARG A 312 5.21 -2.13 22.90
C ARG A 312 4.79 -3.07 24.02
N GLY A 313 4.93 -4.37 23.82
CA GLY A 313 4.55 -5.38 24.81
C GLY A 313 5.49 -5.47 26.03
N SER A 314 6.63 -4.77 26.00
CA SER A 314 7.55 -4.65 27.15
C SER A 314 7.28 -3.41 28.02
N ILE A 315 6.56 -2.42 27.46
CA ILE A 315 6.23 -1.16 28.14
C ILE A 315 4.88 -1.26 28.88
N PHE A 316 3.96 -2.09 28.39
CA PHE A 316 2.59 -2.30 28.90
C PHE A 316 2.34 -3.75 29.30
#